data_AF-A0A380E1E4-F1
#
_entry.id   AF-A0A380E1E4-F1
#
_cell.length_a   1.000
_cell.length_b   1.000
_cell.length_c   1.000
_cell.angle_alpha   90.00
_cell.angle_beta   90.00
_cell.angle_gamma   90.00
#
_symmetry.space_group_name_H-M   'P 1'
#
loop_
_entity.id
_entity.type
_entity.pdbx_description
1 polymer ?
#
loop_
_entity_poly.entity_id
_entity_poly.type
_entity_poly.pdbx_seq_one_letter_code
_entity_poly.pdbx_strand_id
1 'polypeptide(L)' 'MQQSKHLKLKGVHCHIGSQIEGTEAFIETAKIVLRWLKEQGIQVELLNLGGGFGIKYVEGDEVSLSKVVLKILQTQ' A
#
# COMPACT_ATOMS: atom_id res chain seq x y z
N MET A 1 19.85 -7.42 -5.30
CA MET A 1 18.95 -8.37 -6.02
C MET A 1 19.37 -8.64 -7.45
N GLN A 2 19.98 -7.69 -8.18
CA GLN A 2 20.36 -7.84 -9.61
C GLN A 2 21.40 -8.94 -9.93
N GLN A 3 21.90 -9.72 -8.96
CA GLN A 3 22.95 -10.74 -9.20
C GLN A 3 22.63 -12.15 -8.68
N SER A 4 21.43 -12.39 -8.13
CA SER A 4 21.07 -13.75 -7.72
C SER A 4 20.40 -14.51 -8.86
N LYS A 5 20.98 -15.65 -9.25
CA LYS A 5 20.45 -16.53 -10.31
C LYS A 5 19.15 -17.25 -9.92
N HIS A 6 18.82 -17.27 -8.62
CA HIS A 6 17.70 -18.04 -8.07
C HIS A 6 16.64 -17.18 -7.37
N LEU A 7 16.81 -15.84 -7.35
CA LEU A 7 15.85 -14.94 -6.72
C LEU A 7 15.32 -13.94 -7.74
N LYS A 8 13.98 -13.92 -7.90
CA LYS A 8 13.26 -12.91 -8.66
C LYS A 8 12.54 -11.97 -7.70
N LEU A 9 12.82 -10.66 -7.79
CA LEU A 9 12.01 -9.67 -7.09
C LEU A 9 10.59 -9.69 -7.67
N LYS A 10 9.59 -9.98 -6.85
CA LYS A 10 8.18 -9.96 -7.26
C LYS A 10 7.47 -8.70 -6.81
N GLY A 11 7.81 -8.21 -5.62
CA GLY A 11 7.05 -7.15 -4.99
C GLY A 11 7.64 -6.71 -3.68
N VAL A 12 6.99 -5.69 -3.11
CA VAL A 12 7.26 -5.18 -1.77
C VAL A 12 6.02 -5.28 -0.91
N HIS A 13 6.23 -5.51 0.38
CA HIS A 13 5.19 -5.54 1.39
C HIS A 13 5.46 -4.47 2.43
N CYS A 14 4.42 -3.75 2.83
CA CYS A 14 4.43 -2.89 4.00
C CYS A 14 3.23 -3.21 4.89
N HIS A 15 3.36 -2.95 6.18
CA HIS A 15 2.29 -3.08 7.15
C HIS A 15 2.35 -1.89 8.11
N ILE A 16 1.22 -1.21 8.29
CA ILE A 16 1.12 0.03 9.06
C ILE A 16 0.39 -0.14 10.40
N GLY A 17 0.05 -1.39 10.76
CA GLY A 17 -0.69 -1.72 11.97
C GLY A 17 -2.09 -2.27 11.69
N SER A 18 -2.88 -2.45 12.74
CA SER A 18 -4.25 -2.98 12.69
C SER A 18 -5.27 -1.88 13.00
N GLN A 19 -6.50 -2.05 12.51
CA GLN A 19 -7.63 -1.14 12.76
C GLN A 19 -7.27 0.33 12.50
N ILE A 20 -6.65 0.59 11.35
CA ILE A 20 -6.33 1.94 10.91
C ILE A 20 -7.63 2.65 10.58
N GLU A 21 -7.86 3.74 11.29
CA GLU A 21 -9.02 4.61 11.11
C GLU A 21 -8.91 5.39 9.79
N GLY A 22 -10.04 5.52 9.09
CA GLY A 22 -10.11 6.26 7.85
C GLY A 22 -9.33 5.61 6.69
N THR A 23 -9.01 6.43 5.70
CA THR A 23 -8.43 5.97 4.42
C THR A 23 -7.06 6.56 4.12
N GLU A 24 -6.74 7.65 4.80
CA GLU A 24 -5.65 8.57 4.50
C GLU A 24 -4.29 7.87 4.69
N ALA A 25 -4.12 7.13 5.78
CA ALA A 25 -2.87 6.41 6.05
C ALA A 25 -2.53 5.34 5.00
N PHE A 26 -3.52 4.59 4.49
CA PHE A 26 -3.29 3.63 3.40
C PHE A 26 -2.89 4.34 2.10
N ILE A 27 -3.55 5.45 1.77
CA ILE A 27 -3.27 6.22 0.55
C ILE A 27 -1.86 6.81 0.61
N GLU A 28 -1.49 7.47 1.71
CA GLU A 28 -0.18 8.09 1.85
C GLU A 28 0.94 7.04 1.90
N THR A 29 0.72 5.90 2.56
CA THR A 29 1.67 4.79 2.56
C THR A 29 1.92 4.28 1.15
N ALA A 30 0.86 4.04 0.36
CA ALA A 30 1.00 3.60 -1.02
C ALA A 30 1.79 4.61 -1.86
N LYS A 31 1.53 5.91 -1.71
CA LYS A 31 2.26 6.97 -2.41
C LYS A 31 3.74 7.01 -2.03
N ILE A 32 4.06 6.87 -0.75
CA ILE A 32 5.45 6.84 -0.25
C ILE A 32 6.19 5.67 -0.88
N VAL A 33 5.61 4.47 -0.85
CA VAL A 33 6.25 3.26 -1.39
C VAL A 33 6.39 3.34 -2.91
N LEU A 34 5.37 3.79 -3.65
CA LEU A 34 5.44 3.95 -5.10
C LEU A 34 6.48 5.00 -5.52
N ARG A 35 6.56 6.11 -4.80
CA ARG A 35 7.58 7.14 -5.03
C ARG A 35 8.98 6.58 -4.79
N TRP A 36 9.18 5.88 -3.68
CA TRP A 36 10.46 5.25 -3.36
C TRP A 36 10.87 4.23 -4.43
N LEU A 37 9.96 3.36 -4.88
CA LEU A 37 10.22 2.41 -5.97
C LEU A 37 10.66 3.13 -7.25
N LYS A 38 9.99 4.24 -7.61
CA LYS A 38 10.34 5.06 -8.77
C LYS A 38 11.71 5.71 -8.63
N GLU A 39 12.01 6.32 -7.48
CA GLU A 39 13.29 6.96 -7.20
C GLU A 39 14.46 5.97 -7.22
N GLN A 40 14.22 4.72 -6.80
CA GLN A 40 15.23 3.65 -6.84
C GLN A 40 15.30 2.93 -8.20
N GLY A 41 14.45 3.27 -9.16
CA GLY A 41 14.37 2.56 -10.45
C GLY A 41 13.96 1.08 -10.32
N ILE A 42 13.24 0.72 -9.26
CA ILE A 42 12.82 -0.65 -8.96
C ILE A 42 11.42 -0.88 -9.55
N GLN A 43 11.33 -1.79 -10.51
CA GLN A 43 10.05 -2.27 -11.03
C GLN A 43 9.61 -3.51 -10.26
N VAL A 44 8.33 -3.55 -9.89
CA VAL A 44 7.70 -4.67 -9.20
C VAL A 44 6.37 -5.03 -9.84
N GLU A 45 6.01 -6.31 -9.75
CA GLU A 45 4.72 -6.82 -10.23
C GLU A 45 3.64 -6.75 -9.13
N LEU A 46 4.04 -6.57 -7.87
CA LEU A 46 3.15 -6.60 -6.71
C LEU A 46 3.56 -5.54 -5.67
N LEU A 47 2.57 -4.76 -5.22
CA LEU A 47 2.63 -3.97 -4.00
C LEU A 47 1.58 -4.51 -3.04
N ASN A 48 2.00 -5.02 -1.89
CA ASN A 48 1.10 -5.53 -0.86
C ASN A 48 1.11 -4.60 0.37
N LEU A 49 0.01 -3.88 0.58
CA LEU A 49 -0.14 -2.92 1.68
C LEU A 49 -0.46 -3.56 3.04
N GLY A 50 -0.55 -4.90 3.09
CA GLY A 50 -0.88 -5.65 4.29
C GLY A 50 -2.37 -5.56 4.67
N GLY A 51 -2.68 -6.05 5.87
CA GLY A 51 -3.98 -5.88 6.48
C GLY A 51 -4.07 -4.59 7.29
N GLY A 52 -5.09 -4.50 8.15
CA GLY A 52 -5.27 -3.38 9.07
C GLY A 52 -6.24 -2.31 8.61
N PHE A 53 -6.90 -2.52 7.46
CA PHE A 53 -8.02 -1.67 7.07
C PHE A 53 -9.12 -1.74 8.13
N GLY A 54 -9.51 -0.59 8.67
CA GLY A 54 -10.52 -0.52 9.72
C GLY A 54 -11.85 -1.11 9.28
N ILE A 55 -12.57 -1.69 10.24
CA ILE A 55 -14.00 -2.00 10.10
C ILE A 55 -14.81 -1.13 11.06
N LYS A 56 -16.07 -0.87 10.71
CA LYS A 56 -16.97 -0.06 11.53
C LYS A 56 -17.47 -0.87 12.72
N TYR A 57 -17.16 -0.42 13.93
CA TYR A 57 -17.65 -0.98 15.19
C TYR A 57 -18.68 -0.05 15.85
N VAL A 58 -18.52 1.26 15.70
CA VAL A 58 -19.41 2.26 16.30
C VAL A 58 -19.90 3.29 15.29
N GLU A 59 -20.90 4.08 15.68
CA GLU A 59 -21.33 5.22 14.91
C GLU A 59 -20.24 6.29 14.92
N GLY A 60 -19.87 6.79 13.73
CA GLY A 60 -18.74 7.72 13.54
C GLY A 60 -17.55 7.11 12.82
N ASP A 61 -17.36 5.79 12.84
CA ASP A 61 -16.23 5.17 12.11
C ASP A 61 -16.41 5.35 10.59
N GLU A 62 -15.38 5.91 9.95
CA GLU A 62 -15.31 6.04 8.49
C GLU A 62 -14.43 4.95 7.87
N VAL A 63 -15.02 4.16 6.99
CA VAL A 63 -14.32 3.10 6.23
C VAL A 63 -14.74 3.14 4.77
N SER A 64 -13.78 3.29 3.85
CA SER A 64 -14.04 3.24 2.41
C SER A 64 -12.88 2.62 1.62
N LEU A 65 -12.96 1.30 1.38
CA LEU A 65 -11.98 0.59 0.56
C LEU A 65 -11.92 1.12 -0.87
N SER A 66 -13.07 1.43 -1.46
CA SER A 66 -13.15 1.97 -2.82
C SER A 66 -12.42 3.32 -2.94
N LYS A 67 -12.57 4.22 -1.95
CA LYS A 67 -11.84 5.49 -1.92
C LYS A 67 -10.32 5.28 -1.89
N VAL A 68 -9.83 4.31 -1.11
CA VAL A 68 -8.40 3.97 -1.08
C VAL A 68 -7.93 3.49 -2.46
N VAL A 69 -8.62 2.51 -3.04
CA VAL A 69 -8.23 1.93 -4.35
C VAL A 69 -8.23 3.00 -5.43
N LEU A 70 -9.30 3.79 -5.55
CA LEU A 70 -9.42 4.83 -6.58
C LEU A 70 -8.32 5.89 -6.45
N LYS A 71 -8.03 6.36 -5.23
CA LYS A 71 -6.98 7.36 -5.02
C LYS A 71 -5.58 6.82 -5.33
N ILE A 72 -5.30 5.55 -5.02
CA ILE A 72 -4.02 4.92 -5.36
C ILE A 72 -3.86 4.82 -6.88
N LEU A 73 -4.90 4.38 -7.60
CA LEU A 73 -4.86 4.25 -9.06
C LEU A 73 -4.70 5.61 -9.77
N GLN A 74 -5.23 6.69 -9.20
CA GLN A 74 -5.06 8.06 -9.70
C GLN A 74 -3.68 8.66 -9.44
N THR A 75 -2.82 8.02 -8.64
CA THR A 75 -1.48 8.56 -8.31
C THR A 75 -0.40 8.12 -9.31
N GLN A 76 -0.79 7.50 -10.43
CA GLN A 76 0.12 7.09 -11.52
C GLN A 76 0.27 8.19 -12.56
#